data_AF-A0A2R5FQ89-F1
#
_entry.id   AF-A0A2R5FQ89-F1
#
_cell.length_a   1.000
_cell.length_b   1.000
_cell.length_c   1.000
_cell.angle_alpha   90.00
_cell.angle_beta   90.00
_cell.angle_gamma   90.00
#
_symmetry.space_group_name_H-M   'P 1'
#
loop_
_entity.id
_entity.type
_entity.pdbx_description
1 polymer ?
#
loop_
_entity_poly.entity_id
_entity_poly.type
_entity_poly.pdbx_seq_one_letter_code
_entity_poly.pdbx_strand_id
1 'polypeptide(L)'
;MLQFLQDFLTDSSFIPHGHCYLWKPSLVWLNIISDSLIALVYYSIPIILVYFVHKRKDFPFKWILLLFGAFIVSCGTTHVMDVWTLWHPTYWLSTFMKVITAIISLYTAIALLPIIPQALALPSPAQLEAANCQLKLTLNITVLA
;
A
#
# COMPACT_ATOMS: atom_id res chain seq x y z
N MET A 1 25.26 -21.11 -8.17
CA MET A 1 24.63 -19.84 -7.76
C MET A 1 23.99 -19.10 -8.94
N LEU A 2 24.72 -18.85 -10.05
CA LEU A 2 24.15 -18.24 -11.26
C LEU A 2 23.03 -19.08 -11.92
N GLN A 3 23.16 -20.40 -11.92
CA GLN A 3 22.18 -21.29 -12.54
C GLN A 3 20.83 -21.28 -11.80
N PHE A 4 20.85 -21.25 -10.46
CA PHE A 4 19.64 -21.11 -9.63
C PHE A 4 18.95 -19.76 -9.83
N LEU A 5 19.72 -18.68 -10.02
CA LEU A 5 19.20 -17.35 -10.37
C LEU A 5 18.61 -17.33 -11.79
N GLN A 6 19.22 -18.05 -12.74
CA GLN A 6 18.68 -18.24 -14.08
C GLN A 6 17.40 -19.06 -14.08
N ASP A 7 17.33 -20.17 -13.35
CA ASP A 7 16.11 -20.97 -13.26
C ASP A 7 14.99 -20.18 -12.54
N PHE A 8 15.32 -19.35 -11.55
CA PHE A 8 14.36 -18.46 -10.89
C PHE A 8 13.80 -17.36 -11.82
N LEU A 9 14.59 -16.89 -12.79
CA LEU A 9 14.25 -15.77 -13.68
C LEU A 9 13.85 -16.19 -15.11
N THR A 10 14.16 -17.40 -15.53
CA THR A 10 14.04 -17.86 -16.92
C THR A 10 13.80 -19.36 -16.93
N ASP A 11 12.70 -19.80 -16.32
CA ASP A 11 12.32 -21.20 -16.36
C ASP A 11 11.62 -21.49 -17.70
N SER A 12 12.35 -22.10 -18.63
CA SER A 12 11.87 -22.47 -19.98
C SER A 12 10.84 -23.62 -19.96
N SER A 13 10.57 -24.21 -18.79
CA SER A 13 9.65 -25.34 -18.63
C SER A 13 8.19 -24.92 -18.45
N PHE A 14 7.92 -23.64 -18.16
CA PHE A 14 6.57 -23.12 -17.95
C PHE A 14 6.01 -22.42 -19.18
N ILE A 15 4.68 -22.50 -19.31
CA ILE A 15 3.92 -21.85 -20.38
C ILE A 15 3.56 -20.42 -19.93
N PRO A 16 3.81 -19.36 -20.73
CA PRO A 16 3.42 -17.99 -20.40
C PRO A 16 1.91 -17.83 -20.19
N HIS A 17 1.50 -16.89 -19.32
CA HIS A 17 0.09 -16.70 -18.98
C HIS A 17 -0.77 -16.32 -20.20
N GLY A 18 -0.19 -15.69 -21.23
CA GLY A 18 -0.90 -15.40 -22.48
C GLY A 18 -1.44 -16.65 -23.17
N HIS A 19 -0.75 -17.79 -23.07
CA HIS A 19 -1.21 -19.06 -23.61
C HIS A 19 -2.38 -19.66 -22.82
N CYS A 20 -2.45 -19.42 -21.51
CA CYS A 20 -3.63 -19.78 -20.70
C CYS A 20 -4.88 -19.00 -21.15
N TYR A 21 -4.71 -17.78 -21.65
CA TYR A 21 -5.77 -16.99 -22.27
C TYR A 21 -6.06 -17.34 -23.73
N LEU A 22 -5.44 -18.40 -24.27
CA LEU A 22 -5.48 -18.77 -25.68
C LEU A 22 -5.09 -17.61 -26.61
N TRP A 23 -4.33 -16.64 -26.09
CA TRP A 23 -4.03 -15.37 -26.77
C TRP A 23 -5.26 -14.67 -27.37
N LYS A 24 -6.45 -14.84 -26.76
CA LYS A 24 -7.65 -14.10 -27.20
C LYS A 24 -7.39 -12.60 -27.05
N PRO A 25 -7.32 -11.83 -28.16
CA PRO A 25 -6.80 -10.47 -28.12
C PRO A 25 -7.57 -9.56 -27.16
N SER A 26 -8.89 -9.70 -27.09
CA SER A 26 -9.74 -8.90 -26.20
C SER A 26 -9.42 -9.14 -24.72
N LEU A 27 -9.18 -10.38 -24.31
CA LEU A 27 -8.91 -10.73 -22.92
C LEU A 27 -7.49 -10.32 -22.50
N VAL A 28 -6.51 -10.53 -23.38
CA VAL A 28 -5.12 -10.14 -23.13
C VAL A 28 -5.00 -8.62 -23.01
N TRP A 29 -5.58 -7.86 -23.94
CA TRP A 29 -5.57 -6.40 -23.88
C TRP A 29 -6.25 -5.87 -22.63
N LEU A 30 -7.37 -6.47 -22.22
CA LEU A 30 -8.08 -6.05 -21.02
C LEU A 30 -7.22 -6.25 -19.77
N ASN A 31 -6.57 -7.41 -19.60
CA ASN A 31 -5.67 -7.64 -18.47
C ASN A 31 -4.48 -6.68 -18.49
N ILE A 32 -3.82 -6.50 -19.64
CA ILE A 32 -2.68 -5.55 -19.76
C ILE A 32 -3.09 -4.16 -19.32
N ILE A 33 -4.21 -3.64 -19.83
CA ILE A 33 -4.67 -2.29 -19.52
C ILE A 33 -5.07 -2.19 -18.04
N SER A 34 -5.87 -3.13 -17.54
CA SER A 34 -6.33 -3.15 -16.16
C SER A 34 -5.16 -3.23 -15.18
N ASP A 35 -4.26 -4.21 -15.32
CA ASP A 35 -3.13 -4.38 -14.40
C ASP A 35 -2.13 -3.23 -14.49
N SER A 36 -1.90 -2.66 -15.68
CA SER A 36 -1.04 -1.48 -15.83
C SER A 36 -1.63 -0.25 -15.15
N LEU A 37 -2.95 -0.03 -15.28
CA LEU A 37 -3.63 1.08 -14.60
C LEU A 37 -3.61 0.89 -13.08
N ILE A 38 -3.86 -0.33 -12.60
CA ILE A 38 -3.79 -0.63 -11.15
C ILE A 38 -2.37 -0.40 -10.63
N ALA A 39 -1.34 -0.90 -11.32
CA ALA A 39 0.05 -0.68 -10.94
C ALA A 39 0.39 0.81 -10.87
N LEU A 40 -0.02 1.61 -11.86
CA LEU A 40 0.20 3.06 -11.89
C LEU A 40 -0.45 3.75 -10.68
N VAL A 41 -1.70 3.41 -10.37
CA VAL A 41 -2.42 3.96 -9.21
C VAL A 41 -1.73 3.53 -7.91
N TYR A 42 -1.33 2.27 -7.81
CA TYR A 42 -0.69 1.71 -6.61
C TYR A 42 0.71 2.28 -6.38
N TYR A 43 1.43 2.72 -7.40
CA TYR A 43 2.67 3.49 -7.18
C TYR A 43 2.43 4.97 -6.89
N SER A 44 1.32 5.53 -7.38
CA SER A 44 0.97 6.94 -7.14
C SER A 44 0.52 7.22 -5.71
N ILE A 45 -0.28 6.34 -5.11
CA ILE A 45 -0.81 6.52 -3.74
C ILE A 45 0.33 6.65 -2.68
N PRO A 46 1.33 5.75 -2.64
CA PRO A 46 2.46 5.86 -1.71
C PRO A 46 3.25 7.16 -1.85
N ILE A 47 3.42 7.69 -3.07
CA ILE A 47 4.09 8.98 -3.29
C ILE A 47 3.32 10.10 -2.56
N ILE A 48 2.00 10.10 -2.68
CA ILE A 48 1.12 11.07 -1.99
C ILE A 48 1.18 10.87 -0.47
N LEU A 49 1.19 9.63 0.01
CA LEU A 49 1.31 9.32 1.45
C LEU A 49 2.65 9.79 2.03
N VAL A 50 3.76 9.57 1.32
CA VAL A 50 5.09 10.05 1.73
C VAL A 50 5.11 11.57 1.78
N TYR A 51 4.54 12.25 0.77
CA TYR A 51 4.39 13.70 0.78
C TYR A 51 3.61 14.19 2.01
N PHE A 52 2.49 13.54 2.33
CA PHE A 52 1.68 13.85 3.52
C PHE A 52 2.46 13.68 4.82
N VAL A 53 3.13 12.53 5.01
CA VAL A 53 3.94 12.24 6.21
C VAL A 53 5.08 13.25 6.39
N HIS A 54 5.67 13.69 5.28
CA HIS A 54 6.74 14.69 5.30
C HIS A 54 6.22 16.09 5.69
N LYS A 55 5.03 16.47 5.20
CA LYS A 55 4.41 17.77 5.50
C LYS A 55 3.77 17.83 6.89
N ARG A 56 3.08 16.78 7.33
CA ARG A 56 2.34 16.73 8.60
C ARG A 56 3.18 16.11 9.71
N LYS A 57 4.04 16.91 10.34
CA LYS A 57 5.02 16.43 11.33
C LYS A 57 4.42 16.01 12.69
N ASP A 58 3.23 16.48 13.01
CA ASP A 58 2.47 16.22 14.25
C ASP A 58 1.57 14.98 14.18
N PHE A 59 1.53 14.27 13.04
CA PHE A 59 0.75 13.05 12.93
C PHE A 59 1.36 11.90 13.77
N PRO A 60 0.63 11.29 14.71
CA PRO A 60 1.20 10.30 15.65
C PRO A 60 1.50 8.95 15.00
N PHE A 61 0.81 8.57 13.92
CA PHE A 61 0.90 7.23 13.34
C PHE A 61 1.69 7.18 12.02
N LYS A 62 2.70 8.01 11.80
CA LYS A 62 3.43 8.07 10.50
C LYS A 62 3.92 6.71 10.01
N TRP A 63 4.44 5.89 10.91
CA TRP A 63 4.94 4.55 10.58
C TRP A 63 3.85 3.62 10.04
N ILE A 64 2.60 3.72 10.51
CA ILE A 64 1.50 2.90 9.95
C ILE A 64 1.17 3.34 8.52
N LEU A 65 1.25 4.65 8.25
CA LEU A 65 1.04 5.20 6.90
C LEU A 65 2.12 4.72 5.93
N LEU A 66 3.38 4.69 6.38
CA LEU A 66 4.50 4.15 5.58
C LEU A 66 4.35 2.64 5.36
N LEU A 67 3.91 1.89 6.38
CA LEU A 67 3.64 0.45 6.26
C LEU A 67 2.52 0.17 5.26
N PHE A 68 1.43 0.94 5.32
CA PHE A 68 0.35 0.87 4.35
C PHE A 68 0.83 1.25 2.94
N GLY A 69 1.71 2.24 2.82
CA GLY A 69 2.40 2.57 1.57
C GLY A 69 3.20 1.38 1.02
N ALA A 70 4.00 0.71 1.87
CA ALA A 70 4.77 -0.47 1.47
C ALA A 70 3.86 -1.64 1.03
N PHE A 71 2.74 -1.85 1.74
CA PHE A 71 1.71 -2.82 1.34
C PHE A 71 1.19 -2.51 -0.07
N ILE A 72 0.77 -1.26 -0.35
CA ILE A 72 0.27 -0.88 -1.68
C ILE A 72 1.34 -1.06 -2.76
N VAL A 73 2.59 -0.66 -2.51
CA VAL A 73 3.71 -0.87 -3.44
C VAL A 73 3.90 -2.36 -3.75
N SER A 74 3.82 -3.22 -2.74
CA SER A 74 3.97 -4.67 -2.92
C SER A 74 2.84 -5.26 -3.79
N CYS A 75 1.60 -4.81 -3.58
CA CYS A 75 0.47 -5.16 -4.46
C CYS A 75 0.65 -4.61 -5.89
N GLY A 76 1.17 -3.39 -6.04
CA GLY A 76 1.42 -2.80 -7.36
C GLY A 76 2.44 -3.62 -8.14
N THR A 77 3.45 -4.13 -7.43
CA THR A 77 4.47 -5.00 -8.01
C THR A 77 3.88 -6.34 -8.47
N THR A 78 2.90 -6.90 -7.76
CA THR A 78 2.25 -8.14 -8.22
C THR A 78 1.47 -7.95 -9.53
N HIS A 79 0.83 -6.78 -9.73
CA HIS A 79 0.17 -6.47 -11.01
C HIS A 79 1.18 -6.29 -12.16
N VAL A 80 2.33 -5.66 -11.90
CA VAL A 80 3.42 -5.60 -12.89
C VAL A 80 3.91 -7.00 -13.25
N MET A 81 4.05 -7.89 -12.26
CA MET A 81 4.42 -9.28 -12.50
C MET A 81 3.36 -10.05 -13.29
N ASP A 82 2.07 -9.81 -13.04
CA ASP A 82 1.00 -10.46 -13.79
C ASP A 82 1.03 -10.05 -15.28
N VAL A 83 1.30 -8.77 -15.59
CA VAL A 83 1.56 -8.30 -16.97
C VAL A 83 2.82 -8.95 -17.55
N TRP A 84 3.93 -8.94 -16.81
CA TRP A 84 5.21 -9.51 -17.26
C TRP A 84 5.09 -11.01 -17.60
N THR A 85 4.35 -11.75 -16.77
CA THR A 85 4.16 -13.20 -16.94
C THR A 85 3.32 -13.62 -18.14
N LEU A 86 2.67 -12.66 -18.82
CA LEU A 86 2.02 -12.91 -20.11
C LEU A 86 3.02 -13.35 -21.19
N TRP A 87 4.24 -12.81 -21.16
CA TRP A 87 5.31 -13.13 -22.12
C TRP A 87 6.43 -13.96 -21.48
N HIS A 88 6.74 -13.71 -20.20
CA HIS A 88 7.88 -14.33 -19.52
C HIS A 88 7.43 -15.13 -18.29
N PRO A 89 7.38 -16.47 -18.35
CA PRO A 89 6.75 -17.34 -17.35
C PRO A 89 7.57 -17.48 -16.04
N THR A 90 7.89 -16.34 -15.42
CA THR A 90 8.70 -16.19 -14.20
C THR A 90 7.87 -16.41 -12.94
N TYR A 91 7.17 -17.56 -12.88
CA TYR A 91 6.20 -17.85 -11.82
C TYR A 91 6.80 -17.95 -10.43
N TRP A 92 8.06 -18.36 -10.29
CA TRP A 92 8.76 -18.37 -9.02
C TRP A 92 8.94 -16.95 -8.47
N LEU A 93 9.38 -16.02 -9.32
CA LEU A 93 9.49 -14.61 -8.95
C LEU A 93 8.12 -14.00 -8.63
N SER A 94 7.10 -14.24 -9.47
CA SER A 94 5.74 -13.74 -9.22
C SER A 94 5.17 -14.28 -7.90
N THR A 95 5.31 -15.57 -7.65
CA THR A 95 4.87 -16.22 -6.40
C THR A 95 5.64 -15.69 -5.19
N PHE A 96 6.95 -15.49 -5.32
CA PHE A 96 7.76 -14.92 -4.25
C PHE A 96 7.31 -13.49 -3.89
N MET A 97 7.02 -12.67 -4.89
CA MET A 97 6.43 -11.33 -4.67
C MET A 97 5.07 -11.44 -3.96
N LYS A 98 4.22 -12.40 -4.34
CA LYS A 98 2.94 -12.64 -3.65
C LYS A 98 3.13 -13.06 -2.19
N VAL A 99 4.15 -13.86 -1.88
CA VAL A 99 4.51 -14.23 -0.50
C VAL A 99 4.96 -13.00 0.30
N ILE A 100 5.83 -12.16 -0.26
CA ILE A 100 6.23 -10.89 0.38
C ILE A 100 5.00 -10.01 0.65
N THR A 101 4.14 -9.82 -0.35
CA THR A 101 2.91 -9.05 -0.23
C THR A 101 2.01 -9.63 0.87
N ALA A 102 1.84 -10.94 0.94
CA ALA A 102 1.03 -11.59 1.98
C ALA A 102 1.59 -11.35 3.39
N ILE A 103 2.91 -11.45 3.58
CA ILE A 103 3.58 -11.17 4.85
C ILE A 103 3.35 -9.71 5.27
N ILE A 104 3.60 -8.76 4.35
CA ILE A 104 3.40 -7.33 4.60
C ILE A 104 1.92 -7.05 4.92
N SER A 105 0.99 -7.66 4.20
CA SER A 105 -0.46 -7.51 4.41
C SER A 105 -0.88 -7.98 5.81
N LEU A 106 -0.44 -9.18 6.19
CA LEU A 106 -0.76 -9.78 7.49
C LEU A 106 -0.18 -8.93 8.62
N TYR A 107 1.08 -8.53 8.49
CA TYR A 107 1.73 -7.66 9.46
C TYR A 107 1.01 -6.30 9.58
N THR A 108 0.59 -5.71 8.45
CA THR A 108 -0.18 -4.46 8.43
C THR A 108 -1.52 -4.61 9.15
N ALA A 109 -2.24 -5.71 8.91
CA ALA A 109 -3.51 -5.98 9.58
C ALA A 109 -3.34 -6.13 11.10
N ILE A 110 -2.33 -6.86 11.54
CA ILE A 110 -2.02 -7.05 12.97
C ILE A 110 -1.60 -5.71 13.61
N ALA A 111 -0.75 -4.94 12.93
CA ALA A 111 -0.27 -3.65 13.43
C ALA A 111 -1.40 -2.62 13.59
N LEU A 112 -2.49 -2.73 12.84
CA LEU A 112 -3.66 -1.84 12.97
C LEU A 112 -4.47 -2.10 14.25
N LEU A 113 -4.50 -3.34 14.77
CA LEU A 113 -5.30 -3.70 15.94
C LEU A 113 -5.08 -2.78 17.16
N PRO A 114 -3.82 -2.51 17.61
CA PRO A 114 -3.59 -1.58 18.72
C PRO A 114 -3.74 -0.11 18.33
N ILE A 115 -3.64 0.25 17.05
CA ILE A 115 -3.67 1.63 16.57
C ILE A 115 -5.10 2.18 16.48
N ILE A 116 -6.07 1.35 16.06
CA ILE A 116 -7.48 1.75 15.98
C ILE A 116 -8.01 2.34 17.30
N PRO A 117 -7.87 1.68 18.47
CA PRO A 117 -8.38 2.26 19.72
C PRO A 117 -7.64 3.55 20.11
N GLN A 118 -6.33 3.66 19.81
CA GLN A 118 -5.57 4.89 20.07
C GLN A 118 -6.04 6.05 19.19
N ALA A 119 -6.34 5.78 17.92
CA ALA A 119 -6.86 6.77 16.99
C ALA A 119 -8.26 7.25 17.40
N LEU A 120 -9.11 6.34 17.89
CA LEU A 120 -10.45 6.67 18.40
C LEU A 120 -10.42 7.47 19.71
N ALA A 121 -9.33 7.37 20.50
CA ALA A 121 -9.16 8.16 21.71
C ALA A 121 -8.73 9.61 21.45
N LEU A 122 -8.36 9.96 20.21
CA LEU A 122 -7.97 11.33 19.86
C LEU A 122 -9.19 12.27 19.94
N PRO A 123 -9.04 13.47 20.55
CA PRO A 123 -10.13 14.44 20.59
C PRO A 123 -10.55 14.87 19.20
N SER A 124 -11.86 15.01 18.98
CA SER A 124 -12.37 15.58 17.74
C SER A 124 -12.09 17.09 17.66
N PRO A 125 -12.05 17.67 16.44
CA PRO A 125 -11.93 19.12 16.28
C PRO A 125 -12.98 19.92 17.07
N ALA A 126 -14.22 19.43 17.13
CA ALA A 126 -15.28 20.06 17.91
C ALA A 126 -15.02 20.03 19.42
N GLN A 127 -14.45 18.94 19.94
CA GLN A 127 -14.05 18.86 21.35
C GLN A 127 -12.90 19.83 21.67
N LEU A 128 -11.95 19.97 20.75
CA LEU A 128 -10.85 20.93 20.88
C LEU A 128 -11.36 22.38 20.83
N GLU A 129 -12.32 22.69 19.96
CA GLU A 129 -12.94 24.02 19.88
C GLU A 129 -13.73 24.36 21.14
N ALA A 130 -14.51 23.42 21.68
CA ALA A 130 -15.23 23.60 22.93
C ALA A 130 -14.27 23.84 24.11
N ALA A 131 -13.20 23.03 24.22
CA ALA A 131 -12.17 23.21 25.23
C ALA A 131 -11.47 24.57 25.09
N ASN A 132 -11.14 24.99 23.87
CA ASN A 132 -10.55 26.31 23.61
C ASN A 132 -11.49 27.47 23.96
N CYS A 133 -12.80 27.32 23.73
CA CYS A 133 -13.80 28.31 24.12
C CYS A 133 -13.87 28.43 25.65
N GLN A 134 -13.92 27.30 26.35
CA GLN A 134 -13.93 27.27 27.81
C GLN A 134 -12.66 27.90 28.40
N LEU A 135 -11.49 27.57 27.87
CA LEU A 135 -10.22 28.16 28.29
C LEU A 135 -10.21 29.69 28.14
N LYS A 136 -10.73 30.23 27.02
CA LYS A 136 -10.83 31.68 26.81
C LYS A 136 -11.75 32.34 27.84
N LEU A 137 -12.87 31.72 28.17
CA LEU A 137 -13.79 32.23 29.20
C LEU A 137 -13.13 32.24 30.58
N THR A 138 -12.46 31.15 30.96
CA THR A 138 -11.75 31.07 32.25
C THR A 138 -10.65 32.12 32.36
N LEU A 139 -9.83 32.29 31.32
CA LEU A 139 -8.77 33.29 31.31
C LEU A 139 -9.32 34.73 31.44
N ASN A 140 -10.42 35.05 30.75
CA ASN A 140 -11.05 36.37 30.88
C ASN A 140 -11.59 36.62 32.29
N ILE A 141 -12.14 35.60 32.96
CA ILE A 141 -12.60 35.72 34.35
C ILE A 141 -11.42 35.93 35.30
N THR A 142 -10.32 35.20 35.13
CA THR A 142 -9.14 35.32 36.00
C THR A 142 -8.37 36.64 35.81
N VAL A 143 -8.44 37.27 34.63
CA VAL A 143 -7.80 38.59 34.39
C VAL A 143 -8.66 39.75 34.90
N LEU A 144 -9.98 39.55 35.03
CA LEU A 144 -10.93 40.57 35.52
C LEU A 144 -11.18 40.50 37.04
N ALA A 145 -10.66 39.47 37.72
CA ALA A 145 -10.72 39.28 39.17
C ALA A 145 -9.38 39.66 39.83
#